data_AF-A0A8X7UB38-F1
#
_entry.id   AF-A0A8X7UB38-F1
#
_cell.length_a   1.000
_cell.length_b   1.000
_cell.length_c   1.000
_cell.angle_alpha   90.00
_cell.angle_beta   90.00
_cell.angle_gamma   90.00
#
_symmetry.space_group_name_H-M   'P 1'
#
loop_
_entity.id
_entity.type
_entity.pdbx_description
1 polymer ?
#
loop_
_entity_poly.entity_id
_entity_poly.type
_entity_poly.pdbx_seq_one_letter_code
_entity_poly.pdbx_strand_id
1 'polypeptide(L)'
;MGILSRSPTYSRRSEDNGMKLLATALFSVTLAFSLVYLFHLCGSLRLASLPQNLLRSIAISNRHSDIAAPVHAIDISKIWVPSNPKGAERLPAGIIASESDLYLRRLWGTLKDLKKKPRYLVTFTVGYKQRHNIDACVKKFSDNFTIVLFHYDGRTSEWDDEFEWSNNVIHISVQKQTKWWYAKRFLYPDIVARYDYIFMWDEDLGVDHFDAEEYINMVKKHGLEISQPGLDPEKVCTWQITKKREHVEVHKFVEIMAPVFSRDAWRCVWHMIQNDLVHGWGLDFALRRCVEEPAYEKIGIVDTQWIVHQLIPSLGSQEKEEGGKSPGQGDRCYMEWAMFERRVDEAEKEYFKSLQVQTSSNSTTLH
;
A
#
# COMPACT_ATOMS: atom_id res chain seq x y z
N MET A 1 19.67 -11.69 -9.41
CA MET A 1 20.98 -11.03 -9.60
C MET A 1 20.84 -9.55 -9.29
N GLY A 2 21.72 -9.00 -8.44
CA GLY A 2 21.85 -7.56 -8.21
C GLY A 2 21.87 -7.15 -6.73
N ILE A 3 22.93 -7.49 -6.00
CA ILE A 3 23.26 -6.90 -4.69
C ILE A 3 24.17 -5.68 -4.97
N LEU A 4 23.81 -4.52 -4.44
CA LEU A 4 24.66 -3.33 -4.44
C LEU A 4 25.17 -3.08 -3.02
N SER A 5 26.42 -3.46 -2.76
CA SER A 5 27.21 -2.94 -1.64
C SER A 5 28.52 -2.40 -2.19
N ARG A 6 28.93 -1.21 -1.72
CA ARG A 6 30.31 -0.76 -1.82
C ARG A 6 30.60 0.36 -0.83
N SER A 7 31.53 0.10 0.08
CA SER A 7 32.40 1.10 0.72
C SER A 7 33.74 1.09 -0.01
N PRO A 8 34.44 2.23 -0.17
CA PRO A 8 35.85 2.21 -0.57
C PRO A 8 36.77 2.61 0.58
N THR A 9 37.75 1.74 0.85
CA THR A 9 38.99 2.07 1.56
C THR A 9 39.95 2.80 0.61
N TYR A 10 40.61 3.83 1.14
CA TYR A 10 41.57 4.66 0.42
C TYR A 10 42.99 4.11 0.62
N SER A 11 43.72 3.85 -0.46
CA SER A 11 45.15 3.58 -0.45
C SER A 11 45.83 4.43 -1.52
N ARG A 12 46.85 5.20 -1.10
CA ARG A 12 47.74 6.02 -1.92
C ARG A 12 48.84 5.17 -2.55
N ARG A 13 49.11 5.35 -3.85
CA ARG A 13 50.50 5.45 -4.37
C ARG A 13 50.55 6.17 -5.73
N SER A 14 51.71 6.74 -6.00
CA SER A 14 52.00 7.86 -6.91
C SER A 14 52.35 7.49 -8.35
N GLU A 15 52.39 8.55 -9.18
CA GLU A 15 53.16 8.74 -10.42
C GLU A 15 52.78 7.94 -11.67
N ASP A 16 52.00 8.58 -12.57
CA ASP A 16 52.25 8.58 -14.01
C ASP A 16 51.44 9.70 -14.70
N ASN A 17 52.04 10.90 -14.84
CA ASN A 17 51.38 12.07 -15.44
C ASN A 17 51.81 12.33 -16.90
N GLY A 18 52.78 11.57 -17.44
CA GLY A 18 53.24 11.74 -18.83
C GLY A 18 52.36 11.04 -19.86
N MET A 19 51.93 9.80 -19.58
CA MET A 19 51.11 9.02 -20.51
C MET A 19 49.64 9.45 -20.57
N LYS A 20 49.12 10.10 -19.52
CA LYS A 20 47.71 10.52 -19.46
C LYS A 20 47.39 11.68 -20.41
N LEU A 21 48.34 12.59 -20.62
CA LEU A 21 48.15 13.77 -21.49
C LEU A 21 48.16 13.42 -22.98
N LEU A 22 48.96 12.43 -23.39
CA LEU A 22 48.96 11.91 -24.77
C LEU A 22 47.71 11.06 -25.05
N ALA A 23 47.28 10.25 -24.08
CA ALA A 23 46.06 9.44 -24.22
C ALA A 23 44.79 10.28 -24.29
N THR A 24 44.66 11.35 -23.49
CA THR A 24 43.49 12.24 -23.54
C THR A 24 43.41 13.07 -24.82
N ALA A 25 44.55 13.49 -25.36
CA ALA A 25 44.59 14.22 -26.64
C ALA A 25 44.21 13.33 -27.84
N LEU A 26 44.62 12.06 -27.85
CA LEU A 26 44.23 11.12 -28.92
C LEU A 26 42.76 10.68 -28.80
N PHE A 27 42.23 10.58 -27.58
CA PHE A 27 40.81 10.27 -27.35
C PHE A 27 39.89 11.41 -27.76
N SER A 28 40.27 12.67 -27.55
CA SER A 28 39.45 13.82 -27.92
C SER A 28 39.34 13.99 -29.45
N VAL A 29 40.44 13.75 -30.18
CA VAL A 29 40.44 13.81 -31.65
C VAL A 29 39.60 12.68 -32.26
N THR A 30 39.73 11.46 -31.74
CA THR A 30 38.93 10.31 -32.23
C THR A 30 37.44 10.45 -31.91
N LEU A 31 37.07 10.98 -30.74
CA LEU A 31 35.68 11.26 -30.39
C LEU A 31 35.07 12.35 -31.30
N ALA A 32 35.82 13.41 -31.60
CA ALA A 32 35.37 14.49 -32.47
C ALA A 32 35.11 13.99 -33.91
N PHE A 33 36.02 13.19 -34.47
CA PHE A 33 35.82 12.57 -35.79
C PHE A 33 34.66 11.56 -35.80
N SER A 34 34.48 10.81 -34.72
CA SER A 34 33.36 9.86 -34.58
C SER A 34 32.02 10.60 -34.52
N LEU A 35 31.93 11.73 -33.82
CA LEU A 35 30.72 12.54 -33.74
C LEU A 35 30.39 13.23 -35.07
N VAL A 36 31.40 13.72 -35.81
CA VAL A 36 31.21 14.29 -37.15
C VAL A 36 30.79 13.21 -38.16
N TYR A 37 31.36 12.01 -38.09
CA TYR A 37 30.93 10.87 -38.90
C TYR A 37 29.52 10.41 -38.54
N LEU A 38 29.16 10.42 -37.26
CA LEU A 38 27.79 10.14 -36.79
C LEU A 38 26.80 11.20 -37.30
N PHE A 39 27.19 12.48 -37.31
CA PHE A 39 26.37 13.57 -37.87
C PHE A 39 26.22 13.44 -39.40
N HIS A 40 27.27 13.02 -40.12
CA HIS A 40 27.19 12.78 -41.56
C HIS A 40 26.39 11.52 -41.93
N LEU A 41 26.43 10.45 -41.12
CA LEU A 41 25.54 9.29 -41.29
C LEU A 41 24.09 9.61 -40.88
N CYS A 42 23.89 10.45 -39.86
CA CYS A 42 22.57 10.84 -39.36
C CYS A 42 21.90 11.91 -40.24
N GLY A 43 22.67 12.66 -41.05
CA GLY A 43 22.16 13.59 -42.06
C GLY A 43 21.33 12.94 -43.18
N SER A 44 21.34 11.59 -43.28
CA SER A 44 20.51 10.81 -44.21
C SER A 44 19.26 10.20 -43.56
N LEU A 45 19.06 10.37 -42.25
CA LEU A 45 17.78 10.10 -41.61
C LEU A 45 16.84 11.26 -41.92
N ARG A 46 16.18 11.19 -43.09
CA ARG A 46 14.89 11.85 -43.28
C ARG A 46 14.07 11.57 -42.03
N LEU A 47 13.52 12.61 -41.39
CA LEU A 47 12.60 12.51 -40.24
C LEU A 47 11.61 11.36 -40.48
N ALA A 48 11.95 10.19 -39.97
CA ALA A 48 11.15 8.99 -40.11
C ALA A 48 10.03 9.14 -39.09
N SER A 49 8.87 9.57 -39.57
CA SER A 49 7.55 9.46 -38.95
C SER A 49 7.54 9.68 -37.44
N LEU A 50 7.57 10.95 -37.03
CA LEU A 50 7.01 11.33 -35.74
C LEU A 50 5.59 10.75 -35.63
N PRO A 51 5.18 10.22 -34.45
CA PRO A 51 3.84 9.71 -34.25
C PRO A 51 2.82 10.75 -34.73
N GLN A 52 1.76 10.35 -35.45
CA GLN A 52 0.75 11.28 -35.97
C GLN A 52 0.21 12.25 -34.90
N ASN A 53 0.24 11.85 -33.63
CA ASN A 53 -0.13 12.68 -32.48
C ASN A 53 0.84 13.84 -32.21
N LEU A 54 2.15 13.66 -32.39
CA LEU A 54 3.14 14.74 -32.24
C LEU A 54 3.13 15.69 -33.45
N LEU A 55 2.81 15.16 -34.65
CA LEU A 55 2.61 16.00 -35.82
C LEU A 55 1.31 16.81 -35.73
N ARG A 56 0.28 16.31 -35.04
CA ARG A 56 -0.98 17.05 -34.81
C ARG A 56 -0.78 18.29 -33.94
N SER A 57 0.05 18.22 -32.90
CA SER A 57 0.35 19.38 -32.05
C SER A 57 1.20 20.44 -32.77
N ILE A 58 2.09 20.03 -33.68
CA ILE A 58 2.97 20.93 -34.43
C ILE A 58 2.26 21.53 -35.66
N ALA A 59 1.41 20.77 -36.36
CA ALA A 59 0.75 21.21 -37.58
C ALA A 59 -0.37 22.26 -37.38
N ILE A 60 -0.78 22.53 -36.14
CA ILE A 60 -1.82 23.52 -35.83
C ILE A 60 -1.22 24.94 -35.67
N SER A 61 0.09 25.06 -35.44
CA SER A 61 0.74 26.38 -35.28
C SER A 61 0.97 27.13 -36.60
N ASN A 62 0.86 26.48 -37.76
CA ASN A 62 1.14 27.07 -39.07
C ASN A 62 0.00 26.80 -40.04
N ARG A 63 -1.12 27.51 -39.91
CA ARG A 63 -2.03 27.75 -41.04
C ARG A 63 -2.64 29.15 -40.94
N HIS A 64 -1.97 30.10 -41.57
CA HIS A 64 -2.63 31.25 -42.17
C HIS A 64 -3.22 30.85 -43.53
N SER A 65 -4.36 31.48 -43.83
CA SER A 65 -5.06 31.61 -45.13
C SER A 65 -5.81 30.40 -45.72
N ASP A 66 -7.13 30.59 -45.72
CA ASP A 66 -8.10 30.39 -46.80
C ASP A 66 -8.58 28.96 -47.14
N ILE A 67 -9.74 28.60 -46.57
CA ILE A 67 -11.01 28.27 -47.26
C ILE A 67 -12.02 27.74 -46.22
N ALA A 68 -13.26 28.21 -46.34
CA ALA A 68 -14.34 28.14 -45.36
C ALA A 68 -14.93 26.73 -45.11
N ALA A 69 -14.93 26.31 -43.85
CA ALA A 69 -16.00 25.57 -43.16
C ALA A 69 -15.81 25.76 -41.65
N PRO A 70 -16.86 26.03 -40.83
CA PRO A 70 -16.69 26.14 -39.39
C PRO A 70 -16.61 24.72 -38.81
N VAL A 71 -15.45 24.08 -38.96
CA VAL A 71 -15.05 23.08 -37.98
C VAL A 71 -14.76 23.89 -36.73
N HIS A 72 -15.66 23.88 -35.74
CA HIS A 72 -15.25 24.27 -34.40
C HIS A 72 -14.08 23.35 -34.05
N ALA A 73 -12.87 23.87 -34.18
CA ALA A 73 -11.67 23.21 -33.76
C ALA A 73 -11.85 23.00 -32.26
N ILE A 74 -12.23 21.78 -31.88
CA ILE A 74 -12.33 21.40 -30.47
C ILE A 74 -10.93 21.62 -29.91
N ASP A 75 -10.82 22.62 -29.07
CA ASP A 75 -9.57 23.00 -28.45
C ASP A 75 -9.17 21.91 -27.46
N ILE A 76 -8.37 20.95 -27.92
CA ILE A 76 -7.87 19.84 -27.12
C ILE A 76 -6.98 20.30 -25.96
N SER A 77 -6.53 21.56 -25.93
CA SER A 77 -5.84 22.14 -24.77
C SER A 77 -6.79 22.45 -23.60
N LYS A 78 -8.11 22.37 -23.84
CA LYS A 78 -9.18 22.68 -22.87
C LYS A 78 -9.91 21.46 -22.32
N ILE A 79 -9.43 20.24 -22.55
CA ILE A 79 -10.05 19.07 -21.91
C ILE A 79 -9.92 19.26 -20.40
N TRP A 80 -11.06 19.47 -19.75
CA TRP A 80 -11.18 19.60 -18.32
C TRP A 80 -12.52 18.98 -17.90
N VAL A 81 -12.45 17.84 -17.24
CA VAL A 81 -13.62 17.07 -16.78
C VAL A 81 -13.57 17.00 -15.25
N PRO A 82 -14.37 17.82 -14.54
CA PRO A 82 -14.32 17.90 -13.08
C PRO A 82 -14.71 16.60 -12.35
N SER A 83 -15.43 15.70 -13.03
CA SER A 83 -15.81 14.39 -12.46
C SER A 83 -14.66 13.37 -12.49
N ASN A 84 -13.55 13.68 -13.15
CA ASN A 84 -12.39 12.80 -13.14
C ASN A 84 -11.71 12.83 -11.77
N PRO A 85 -10.90 11.79 -11.44
CA PRO A 85 -10.07 11.81 -10.24
C PRO A 85 -9.16 13.05 -10.18
N LYS A 86 -8.86 13.50 -8.96
CA LYS A 86 -8.00 14.66 -8.72
C LYS A 86 -6.64 14.49 -9.40
N GLY A 87 -6.24 15.47 -10.21
CA GLY A 87 -5.01 15.44 -11.01
C GLY A 87 -5.17 14.80 -12.40
N ALA A 88 -6.31 14.19 -12.70
CA ALA A 88 -6.66 13.59 -14.00
C ALA A 88 -7.75 14.38 -14.75
N GLU A 89 -8.11 15.57 -14.29
CA GLU A 89 -9.18 16.39 -14.87
C GLU A 89 -8.87 16.76 -16.33
N ARG A 90 -7.59 16.82 -16.70
CA ARG A 90 -7.14 17.11 -18.07
C ARG A 90 -7.16 15.91 -19.03
N LEU A 91 -7.52 14.73 -18.54
CA LEU A 91 -7.58 13.52 -19.36
C LEU A 91 -8.99 13.32 -19.92
N PRO A 92 -9.13 12.85 -21.17
CA PRO A 92 -10.40 12.36 -21.67
C PRO A 92 -10.92 11.21 -20.78
N ALA A 93 -12.18 11.26 -20.35
CA ALA A 93 -12.73 10.29 -19.42
C ALA A 93 -12.55 8.82 -19.87
N GLY A 94 -12.60 8.55 -21.18
CA GLY A 94 -12.48 7.20 -21.74
C GLY A 94 -11.11 6.53 -21.59
N ILE A 95 -10.06 7.26 -21.19
CA ILE A 95 -8.73 6.67 -20.94
C ILE A 95 -8.38 6.58 -19.46
N ILE A 96 -9.28 7.00 -18.57
CA ILE A 96 -9.02 7.07 -17.14
C ILE A 96 -9.28 5.71 -16.51
N ALA A 97 -8.25 5.15 -15.90
CA ALA A 97 -8.36 4.09 -14.92
C ALA A 97 -8.25 4.73 -13.52
N SER A 98 -9.37 4.92 -12.84
CA SER A 98 -9.41 5.54 -11.50
C SER A 98 -8.97 4.58 -10.39
N GLU A 99 -9.00 3.28 -10.65
CA GLU A 99 -8.64 2.21 -9.72
C GLU A 99 -7.65 1.24 -10.37
N SER A 100 -6.97 0.46 -9.53
CA SER A 100 -6.05 -0.61 -9.91
C SER A 100 -6.40 -1.89 -9.15
N ASP A 101 -5.63 -2.96 -9.36
CA ASP A 101 -5.68 -4.15 -8.54
C ASP A 101 -4.28 -4.75 -8.31
N LEU A 102 -4.21 -5.83 -7.54
CA LEU A 102 -2.98 -6.54 -7.18
C LEU A 102 -2.53 -7.56 -8.25
N TYR A 103 -3.25 -7.69 -9.37
CA TYR A 103 -3.00 -8.76 -10.33
C TYR A 103 -2.07 -8.31 -11.46
N LEU A 104 -1.14 -9.19 -11.82
CA LEU A 104 -0.27 -8.98 -12.96
C LEU A 104 -1.04 -9.20 -14.26
N ARG A 105 -1.08 -8.16 -15.10
CA ARG A 105 -1.71 -8.19 -16.43
C ARG A 105 -0.64 -8.25 -17.51
N ARG A 106 -0.79 -9.17 -18.47
CA ARG A 106 0.07 -9.24 -19.66
C ARG A 106 -0.53 -8.39 -20.77
N LEU A 107 0.32 -7.74 -21.56
CA LEU A 107 -0.10 -6.94 -22.72
C LEU A 107 -0.59 -7.80 -23.90
N TRP A 108 -0.01 -9.00 -24.06
CA TRP A 108 -0.32 -9.93 -25.15
C TRP A 108 -0.53 -11.36 -24.63
N GLY A 109 -1.18 -12.18 -25.47
CA GLY A 109 -1.64 -13.53 -25.13
C GLY A 109 -3.09 -13.55 -24.68
N THR A 110 -3.65 -14.74 -24.44
CA THR A 110 -5.00 -14.86 -23.88
C THR A 110 -4.99 -14.26 -22.48
N LEU A 111 -5.64 -13.09 -22.33
CA LEU A 111 -5.98 -12.53 -21.03
C LEU A 111 -6.76 -13.62 -20.28
N LYS A 112 -6.08 -14.28 -19.33
CA LYS A 112 -6.79 -15.04 -18.31
C LYS A 112 -7.37 -13.99 -17.37
N ASP A 113 -8.47 -13.36 -17.80
CA ASP A 113 -9.34 -12.71 -16.83
C ASP A 113 -9.64 -13.75 -15.75
N LEU A 114 -9.55 -13.31 -14.50
CA LEU A 114 -9.81 -14.19 -13.36
C LEU A 114 -11.20 -14.81 -13.55
N LYS A 115 -11.25 -16.13 -13.77
CA LYS A 115 -12.51 -16.87 -13.99
C LYS A 115 -13.51 -16.63 -12.87
N LYS A 116 -12.99 -16.42 -11.66
CA LYS A 116 -13.70 -16.01 -10.46
C LYS A 116 -13.02 -14.75 -9.93
N LYS A 117 -13.79 -13.70 -9.64
CA LYS A 117 -13.27 -12.46 -9.05
C LYS A 117 -13.45 -12.55 -7.53
N PRO A 118 -12.36 -12.69 -6.75
CA PRO A 118 -12.46 -12.67 -5.30
C PRO A 118 -13.08 -11.36 -4.81
N ARG A 119 -13.90 -11.47 -3.77
CA ARG A 119 -14.62 -10.33 -3.15
C ARG A 119 -13.95 -9.84 -1.88
N TYR A 120 -13.11 -10.66 -1.26
CA TYR A 120 -12.47 -10.35 0.00
C TYR A 120 -10.95 -10.42 -0.13
N LEU A 121 -10.24 -9.71 0.72
CA LEU A 121 -8.79 -9.71 0.79
C LEU A 121 -8.38 -10.12 2.19
N VAL A 122 -7.41 -11.03 2.30
CA VAL A 122 -6.69 -11.27 3.55
C VAL A 122 -5.20 -11.06 3.34
N THR A 123 -4.59 -10.34 4.29
CA THR A 123 -3.16 -10.11 4.31
C THR A 123 -2.57 -10.60 5.63
N PHE A 124 -1.41 -11.26 5.52
CA PHE A 124 -0.61 -11.69 6.66
C PHE A 124 0.78 -11.08 6.56
N THR A 125 1.33 -10.63 7.69
CA THR A 125 2.76 -10.22 7.76
C THR A 125 3.57 -11.36 8.33
N VAL A 126 4.35 -12.03 7.47
CA VAL A 126 4.85 -13.39 7.70
C VAL A 126 6.35 -13.50 7.66
N GLY A 127 6.87 -14.44 8.44
CA GLY A 127 8.20 -15.00 8.33
C GLY A 127 8.12 -16.52 8.18
N TYR A 128 9.09 -17.10 7.49
CA TYR A 128 9.12 -18.53 7.18
C TYR A 128 9.10 -19.43 8.42
N LYS A 129 9.56 -18.94 9.58
CA LYS A 129 9.49 -19.68 10.85
C LYS A 129 8.04 -20.02 11.25
N GLN A 130 7.05 -19.20 10.86
CA GLN A 130 5.63 -19.40 11.14
C GLN A 130 4.83 -20.02 9.99
N ARG A 131 5.50 -20.52 8.93
CA ARG A 131 4.83 -21.00 7.72
C ARG A 131 3.76 -22.06 7.94
N HIS A 132 3.92 -22.95 8.92
CA HIS A 132 2.89 -23.95 9.24
C HIS A 132 1.64 -23.35 9.89
N ASN A 133 1.81 -22.28 10.69
CA ASN A 133 0.67 -21.56 11.23
C ASN A 133 -0.08 -20.81 10.12
N ILE A 134 0.66 -20.20 9.18
CA ILE A 134 0.08 -19.57 8.00
C ILE A 134 -0.61 -20.59 7.08
N ASP A 135 -0.05 -21.79 6.90
CA ASP A 135 -0.72 -22.87 6.18
C ASP A 135 -2.07 -23.26 6.81
N ALA A 136 -2.14 -23.32 8.15
CA ALA A 136 -3.40 -23.53 8.86
C ALA A 136 -4.40 -22.37 8.62
N CYS A 137 -3.92 -21.12 8.64
CA CYS A 137 -4.72 -19.94 8.32
C CYS A 137 -5.26 -19.98 6.87
N VAL A 138 -4.41 -20.20 5.87
CA VAL A 138 -4.78 -20.18 4.45
C VAL A 138 -5.91 -21.16 4.15
N LYS A 139 -5.92 -22.34 4.81
CA LYS A 139 -6.97 -23.35 4.67
C LYS A 139 -8.36 -22.91 5.14
N LYS A 140 -8.46 -21.82 5.92
CA LYS A 140 -9.73 -21.25 6.38
C LYS A 140 -10.36 -20.25 5.39
N PHE A 141 -9.66 -19.89 4.32
CA PHE A 141 -10.13 -18.92 3.33
C PHE A 141 -10.52 -19.62 2.03
N SER A 142 -11.73 -19.35 1.57
CA SER A 142 -12.25 -19.90 0.31
C SER A 142 -11.67 -19.17 -0.91
N ASP A 143 -11.97 -19.67 -2.11
CA ASP A 143 -11.67 -19.00 -3.39
C ASP A 143 -12.33 -17.61 -3.57
N ASN A 144 -13.14 -17.15 -2.60
CA ASN A 144 -13.65 -15.77 -2.57
C ASN A 144 -12.62 -14.78 -2.02
N PHE A 145 -11.49 -15.26 -1.50
CA PHE A 145 -10.42 -14.45 -0.92
C PHE A 145 -9.22 -14.35 -1.85
N THR A 146 -8.71 -13.14 -2.01
CA THR A 146 -7.32 -12.92 -2.41
C THR A 146 -6.46 -13.00 -1.16
N ILE A 147 -5.38 -13.76 -1.21
CA ILE A 147 -4.42 -13.86 -0.10
C ILE A 147 -3.14 -13.14 -0.51
N VAL A 148 -2.66 -12.25 0.37
CA VAL A 148 -1.39 -11.54 0.21
C VAL A 148 -0.50 -11.82 1.42
N LEU A 149 0.72 -12.26 1.16
CA LEU A 149 1.73 -12.48 2.19
C LEU A 149 2.79 -11.39 2.11
N PHE A 150 2.94 -10.64 3.21
CA PHE A 150 3.97 -9.62 3.40
C PHE A 150 5.19 -10.22 4.12
N HIS A 151 6.23 -10.57 3.37
CA HIS A 151 7.40 -11.30 3.87
C HIS A 151 8.45 -10.36 4.44
N TYR A 152 8.48 -10.22 5.77
CA TYR A 152 9.46 -9.36 6.45
C TYR A 152 10.87 -9.98 6.52
N ASP A 153 11.04 -11.26 6.17
CA ASP A 153 12.31 -11.98 6.24
C ASP A 153 13.01 -12.17 4.89
N GLY A 154 12.39 -11.77 3.78
CA GLY A 154 12.96 -11.93 2.45
C GLY A 154 12.73 -13.30 1.80
N ARG A 155 12.03 -14.22 2.45
CA ARG A 155 11.91 -15.62 2.04
C ARG A 155 10.58 -15.87 1.35
N THR A 156 10.61 -15.99 0.03
CA THR A 156 9.40 -16.16 -0.80
C THR A 156 9.40 -17.48 -1.54
N SER A 157 10.52 -17.87 -2.15
CA SER A 157 10.61 -19.05 -3.01
C SER A 157 10.47 -20.34 -2.22
N GLU A 158 10.93 -20.36 -0.96
CA GLU A 158 10.90 -21.55 -0.12
C GLU A 158 9.48 -21.97 0.29
N TRP A 159 8.49 -21.08 0.11
CA TRP A 159 7.08 -21.42 0.31
C TRP A 159 6.54 -22.25 -0.86
N ASP A 160 6.98 -21.96 -2.09
CA ASP A 160 6.52 -22.65 -3.30
C ASP A 160 6.97 -24.12 -3.34
N ASP A 161 8.12 -24.42 -2.73
CA ASP A 161 8.67 -25.77 -2.62
C ASP A 161 7.87 -26.66 -1.63
N GLU A 162 7.22 -26.06 -0.64
CA GLU A 162 6.56 -26.78 0.46
C GLU A 162 5.03 -26.75 0.35
N PHE A 163 4.45 -25.66 -0.17
CA PHE A 163 3.02 -25.44 -0.21
C PHE A 163 2.54 -25.16 -1.63
N GLU A 164 1.77 -26.08 -2.22
CA GLU A 164 1.24 -25.92 -3.58
C GLU A 164 0.40 -24.63 -3.73
N TRP A 165 -0.35 -24.26 -2.69
CA TRP A 165 -1.18 -23.06 -2.68
C TRP A 165 -0.37 -21.76 -2.76
N SER A 166 0.93 -21.77 -2.42
CA SER A 166 1.82 -20.60 -2.45
C SER A 166 1.86 -19.96 -3.85
N ASN A 167 1.85 -20.79 -4.91
CA ASN A 167 1.81 -20.33 -6.30
C ASN A 167 0.54 -19.55 -6.67
N ASN A 168 -0.52 -19.64 -5.87
CA ASN A 168 -1.82 -19.00 -6.11
C ASN A 168 -2.05 -17.75 -5.25
N VAL A 169 -1.12 -17.41 -4.35
CA VAL A 169 -1.22 -16.21 -3.50
C VAL A 169 -0.21 -15.15 -3.95
N ILE A 170 -0.36 -13.93 -3.43
CA ILE A 170 0.49 -12.81 -3.81
C ILE A 170 1.58 -12.61 -2.75
N HIS A 171 2.84 -12.69 -3.15
CA HIS A 171 3.98 -12.47 -2.27
C HIS A 171 4.55 -11.07 -2.48
N ILE A 172 4.68 -10.30 -1.40
CA ILE A 172 5.38 -9.00 -1.40
C ILE A 172 6.43 -9.06 -0.30
N SER A 173 7.69 -8.77 -0.64
CA SER A 173 8.79 -8.91 0.31
C SER A 173 9.66 -7.67 0.38
N VAL A 174 9.77 -7.15 1.60
CA VAL A 174 10.69 -6.08 2.02
C VAL A 174 11.19 -6.43 3.41
N GLN A 175 12.50 -6.62 3.55
CA GLN A 175 13.07 -7.08 4.80
C GLN A 175 12.85 -6.08 5.95
N LYS A 176 12.61 -6.62 7.15
CA LYS A 176 12.55 -5.88 8.43
C LYS A 176 11.50 -4.77 8.45
N GLN A 177 10.35 -4.99 7.79
CA GLN A 177 9.21 -4.09 7.82
C GLN A 177 8.05 -4.67 8.62
N THR A 178 7.26 -3.80 9.24
CA THR A 178 6.10 -4.13 10.07
C THR A 178 4.82 -4.22 9.23
N LYS A 179 3.77 -4.82 9.79
CA LYS A 179 2.44 -4.95 9.17
C LYS A 179 1.90 -3.63 8.61
N TRP A 180 1.88 -2.58 9.44
CA TRP A 180 1.33 -1.29 9.04
C TRP A 180 2.21 -0.53 8.05
N TRP A 181 3.52 -0.81 8.01
CA TRP A 181 4.39 -0.29 6.96
C TRP A 181 3.98 -0.82 5.59
N TYR A 182 3.73 -2.13 5.47
CA TYR A 182 3.24 -2.76 4.25
C TYR A 182 1.86 -2.25 3.87
N ALA A 183 0.93 -2.25 4.81
CA ALA A 183 -0.43 -1.80 4.59
C ALA A 183 -0.48 -0.38 4.01
N LYS A 184 0.33 0.54 4.58
CA LYS A 184 0.42 1.92 4.09
C LYS A 184 0.91 2.04 2.65
N ARG A 185 1.71 1.09 2.15
CA ARG A 185 2.39 1.18 0.85
C ARG A 185 1.75 0.34 -0.24
N PHE A 186 1.18 -0.82 0.10
CA PHE A 186 0.68 -1.78 -0.87
C PHE A 186 -0.84 -1.93 -0.87
N LEU A 187 -1.53 -1.46 0.18
CA LEU A 187 -2.99 -1.49 0.26
C LEU A 187 -3.59 -0.08 0.11
N TYR A 188 -3.12 0.67 -0.88
CA TYR A 188 -3.71 1.97 -1.21
C TYR A 188 -5.20 1.81 -1.53
N PRO A 189 -6.10 2.71 -1.10
CA PRO A 189 -7.54 2.51 -1.23
C PRO A 189 -7.99 2.19 -2.66
N ASP A 190 -7.43 2.87 -3.66
CA ASP A 190 -7.81 2.65 -5.06
C ASP A 190 -7.19 1.37 -5.67
N ILE A 191 -6.24 0.71 -4.99
CA ILE A 191 -5.72 -0.63 -5.36
C ILE A 191 -6.61 -1.73 -4.79
N VAL A 192 -7.13 -1.54 -3.59
CA VAL A 192 -7.96 -2.53 -2.87
C VAL A 192 -9.45 -2.25 -2.97
N ALA A 193 -9.84 -1.20 -3.71
CA ALA A 193 -11.22 -0.73 -3.90
C ALA A 193 -12.16 -1.80 -4.46
N ARG A 194 -11.66 -2.91 -5.00
CA ARG A 194 -12.49 -4.02 -5.47
C ARG A 194 -12.99 -4.96 -4.38
N TYR A 195 -12.35 -4.95 -3.20
CA TYR A 195 -12.66 -5.87 -2.11
C TYR A 195 -13.69 -5.26 -1.18
N ASP A 196 -14.67 -6.05 -0.76
CA ASP A 196 -15.71 -5.61 0.18
C ASP A 196 -15.18 -5.55 1.61
N TYR A 197 -14.32 -6.52 1.96
CA TYR A 197 -13.68 -6.63 3.27
C TYR A 197 -12.19 -6.96 3.12
N ILE A 198 -11.39 -6.36 4.01
CA ILE A 198 -9.93 -6.43 4.02
C ILE A 198 -9.47 -6.88 5.42
N PHE A 199 -8.92 -8.08 5.51
CA PHE A 199 -8.38 -8.67 6.74
C PHE A 199 -6.89 -8.33 6.84
N MET A 200 -6.49 -7.74 7.96
CA MET A 200 -5.12 -7.30 8.21
C MET A 200 -4.56 -8.01 9.44
N TRP A 201 -4.12 -9.26 9.27
CA TRP A 201 -3.86 -10.17 10.38
C TRP A 201 -2.37 -10.36 10.66
N ASP A 202 -2.05 -10.57 11.93
CA ASP A 202 -0.74 -11.07 12.37
C ASP A 202 -0.57 -12.57 12.05
N GLU A 203 0.67 -13.05 12.09
CA GLU A 203 1.01 -14.41 11.69
C GLU A 203 0.90 -15.45 12.81
N ASP A 204 0.74 -15.05 14.06
CA ASP A 204 0.76 -15.91 15.25
C ASP A 204 -0.66 -16.18 15.79
N LEU A 205 -1.61 -16.33 14.89
CA LEU A 205 -3.02 -16.60 15.18
C LEU A 205 -3.36 -18.08 14.93
N GLY A 206 -3.89 -18.76 15.95
CA GLY A 206 -4.52 -20.06 15.83
C GLY A 206 -5.99 -19.93 15.41
N VAL A 207 -6.42 -20.70 14.42
CA VAL A 207 -7.70 -20.50 13.72
C VAL A 207 -8.62 -21.72 13.76
N ASP A 208 -8.40 -22.65 14.70
CA ASP A 208 -9.15 -23.92 14.75
C ASP A 208 -10.66 -23.69 14.83
N HIS A 209 -11.09 -22.66 15.57
CA HIS A 209 -12.48 -22.29 15.80
C HIS A 209 -12.99 -21.15 14.91
N PHE A 210 -12.27 -20.85 13.83
CA PHE A 210 -12.60 -19.78 12.90
C PHE A 210 -12.99 -20.32 11.53
N ASP A 211 -14.04 -19.75 10.96
CA ASP A 211 -14.48 -19.90 9.58
C ASP A 211 -14.67 -18.51 8.95
N ALA A 212 -13.99 -18.25 7.83
CA ALA A 212 -13.97 -16.93 7.22
C ALA A 212 -15.31 -16.51 6.58
N GLU A 213 -16.07 -17.46 6.04
CA GLU A 213 -17.35 -17.16 5.40
C GLU A 213 -18.43 -16.91 6.46
N GLU A 214 -18.47 -17.72 7.52
CA GLU A 214 -19.38 -17.49 8.64
C GLU A 214 -19.05 -16.20 9.39
N TYR A 215 -17.77 -15.88 9.54
CA TYR A 215 -17.34 -14.59 10.07
C TYR A 215 -17.89 -13.43 9.25
N ILE A 216 -17.72 -13.46 7.91
CA ILE A 216 -18.25 -12.42 7.03
C ILE A 216 -19.79 -12.35 7.08
N ASN A 217 -20.48 -13.48 7.21
CA ASN A 217 -21.93 -13.50 7.41
C ASN A 217 -22.33 -12.71 8.66
N MET A 218 -21.60 -12.91 9.77
CA MET A 218 -21.84 -12.20 11.03
C MET A 218 -21.53 -10.70 10.93
N VAL A 219 -20.41 -10.34 10.29
CA VAL A 219 -20.04 -8.94 10.02
C VAL A 219 -21.14 -8.23 9.25
N LYS A 220 -21.66 -8.84 8.18
CA LYS A 220 -22.76 -8.28 7.39
C LYS A 220 -24.08 -8.23 8.16
N LYS A 221 -24.42 -9.30 8.89
CA LYS A 221 -25.64 -9.39 9.71
C LYS A 221 -25.73 -8.21 10.69
N HIS A 222 -24.61 -7.85 11.30
CA HIS A 222 -24.53 -6.77 12.29
C HIS A 222 -24.13 -5.41 11.71
N GLY A 223 -23.95 -5.31 10.38
CA GLY A 223 -23.58 -4.05 9.72
C GLY A 223 -22.23 -3.50 10.17
N LEU A 224 -21.29 -4.37 10.55
CA LEU A 224 -19.98 -3.96 11.05
C LEU A 224 -19.10 -3.48 9.89
N GLU A 225 -18.50 -2.31 10.09
CA GLU A 225 -17.54 -1.71 9.16
C GLU A 225 -16.09 -1.94 9.60
N ILE A 226 -15.84 -2.09 10.90
CA ILE A 226 -14.55 -2.53 11.43
C ILE A 226 -14.80 -3.60 12.46
N SER A 227 -14.19 -4.76 12.29
CA SER A 227 -14.43 -5.90 13.16
C SER A 227 -13.19 -6.72 13.44
N GLN A 228 -13.26 -7.61 14.41
CA GLN A 228 -12.28 -8.69 14.58
C GLN A 228 -13.00 -9.96 15.08
N PRO A 229 -12.40 -11.16 14.94
CA PRO A 229 -12.86 -12.33 15.69
C PRO A 229 -12.61 -12.15 17.19
N GLY A 230 -13.39 -12.85 18.01
CA GLY A 230 -13.14 -12.95 19.45
C GLY A 230 -11.82 -13.65 19.75
N LEU A 231 -11.20 -13.33 20.88
CA LEU A 231 -10.05 -14.10 21.38
C LEU A 231 -10.49 -15.18 22.35
N ASP A 232 -9.76 -16.29 22.34
CA ASP A 232 -9.92 -17.35 23.32
C ASP A 232 -9.87 -16.81 24.76
N PRO A 233 -10.89 -17.07 25.61
CA PRO A 233 -10.98 -16.48 26.94
C PRO A 233 -9.97 -17.08 27.92
N GLU A 234 -9.46 -18.28 27.66
CA GLU A 234 -8.51 -18.99 28.52
C GLU A 234 -7.07 -18.54 28.31
N LYS A 235 -6.80 -17.82 27.22
CA LYS A 235 -5.46 -17.36 26.87
C LYS A 235 -5.16 -15.96 27.40
N VAL A 236 -3.88 -15.66 27.52
CA VAL A 236 -3.39 -14.33 27.89
C VAL A 236 -3.57 -13.41 26.68
N CYS A 237 -4.13 -12.22 26.92
CA CYS A 237 -4.24 -11.17 25.93
C CYS A 237 -3.97 -9.81 26.57
N THR A 238 -3.56 -8.85 25.74
CA THR A 238 -3.28 -7.47 26.15
C THR A 238 -4.56 -6.78 26.63
N TRP A 239 -5.61 -6.83 25.80
CA TRP A 239 -6.89 -6.18 26.08
C TRP A 239 -7.92 -7.22 26.51
N GLN A 240 -8.29 -7.25 27.79
CA GLN A 240 -9.29 -8.23 28.27
C GLN A 240 -10.65 -8.09 27.56
N ILE A 241 -10.96 -6.89 27.04
CA ILE A 241 -12.15 -6.67 26.23
C ILE A 241 -12.15 -7.48 24.93
N THR A 242 -11.01 -7.98 24.43
CA THR A 242 -10.99 -8.73 23.17
C THR A 242 -11.39 -10.19 23.29
N LYS A 243 -11.54 -10.69 24.53
CA LYS A 243 -11.96 -12.07 24.79
C LYS A 243 -13.41 -12.28 24.38
N LYS A 244 -13.67 -13.42 23.73
CA LYS A 244 -15.02 -13.77 23.32
C LYS A 244 -15.96 -13.86 24.52
N ARG A 245 -17.23 -13.54 24.31
CA ARG A 245 -18.31 -13.61 25.30
C ARG A 245 -19.33 -14.66 24.90
N GLU A 246 -19.76 -15.50 25.83
CA GLU A 246 -20.60 -16.67 25.50
C GLU A 246 -22.06 -16.36 25.15
N HIS A 247 -22.57 -15.21 25.59
CA HIS A 247 -24.02 -14.89 25.52
C HIS A 247 -24.35 -13.76 24.57
N VAL A 248 -23.38 -13.28 23.80
CA VAL A 248 -23.57 -12.23 22.80
C VAL A 248 -22.93 -12.67 21.50
N GLU A 249 -23.49 -12.23 20.39
CA GLU A 249 -22.91 -12.51 19.07
C GLU A 249 -21.76 -11.54 18.74
N VAL A 250 -21.89 -10.30 19.23
CA VAL A 250 -20.94 -9.22 19.00
C VAL A 250 -20.83 -8.33 20.24
N HIS A 251 -19.62 -7.84 20.53
CA HIS A 251 -19.40 -6.75 21.49
C HIS A 251 -18.38 -5.72 20.99
N LYS A 252 -18.20 -4.60 21.71
CA LYS A 252 -17.71 -3.34 21.10
C LYS A 252 -16.25 -3.03 21.42
N PHE A 253 -15.34 -3.49 20.58
CA PHE A 253 -13.93 -3.09 20.51
C PHE A 253 -13.31 -3.67 19.23
N VAL A 254 -12.15 -3.17 18.77
CA VAL A 254 -11.32 -3.87 17.79
C VAL A 254 -9.86 -3.54 18.12
N GLU A 255 -9.05 -4.59 18.26
CA GLU A 255 -7.60 -4.55 18.38
C GLU A 255 -6.94 -4.68 16.99
N ILE A 256 -5.76 -4.07 16.83
CA ILE A 256 -4.97 -4.02 15.62
C ILE A 256 -4.33 -5.35 15.22
N MET A 257 -4.44 -6.40 16.05
CA MET A 257 -3.83 -7.71 15.80
C MET A 257 -4.51 -8.46 14.65
N ALA A 258 -5.85 -8.57 14.69
CA ALA A 258 -6.64 -9.27 13.69
C ALA A 258 -7.85 -8.46 13.15
N PRO A 259 -7.69 -7.16 12.83
CA PRO A 259 -8.79 -6.34 12.35
C PRO A 259 -9.21 -6.73 10.92
N VAL A 260 -10.48 -6.49 10.64
CA VAL A 260 -11.13 -6.63 9.36
C VAL A 260 -11.87 -5.32 9.08
N PHE A 261 -11.61 -4.74 7.92
CA PHE A 261 -12.16 -3.44 7.52
C PHE A 261 -13.09 -3.62 6.33
N SER A 262 -14.23 -2.94 6.34
CA SER A 262 -14.98 -2.68 5.12
C SER A 262 -14.12 -1.83 4.18
N ARG A 263 -14.44 -1.86 2.89
CA ARG A 263 -13.81 -1.03 1.87
C ARG A 263 -13.76 0.45 2.26
N ASP A 264 -14.89 0.98 2.72
CA ASP A 264 -15.05 2.41 3.02
C ASP A 264 -14.29 2.78 4.30
N ALA A 265 -14.37 1.95 5.34
CA ALA A 265 -13.60 2.14 6.56
C ALA A 265 -12.09 2.08 6.28
N TRP A 266 -11.64 1.15 5.44
CA TRP A 266 -10.23 1.05 5.05
C TRP A 266 -9.74 2.31 4.35
N ARG A 267 -10.55 2.93 3.49
CA ARG A 267 -10.18 4.19 2.83
C ARG A 267 -9.84 5.28 3.86
N CYS A 268 -10.63 5.40 4.93
CA CYS A 268 -10.34 6.31 6.03
C CYS A 268 -9.12 5.87 6.86
N VAL A 269 -9.06 4.61 7.31
CA VAL A 269 -7.98 4.08 8.15
C VAL A 269 -6.62 4.18 7.43
N TRP A 270 -6.58 3.97 6.11
CA TRP A 270 -5.36 4.13 5.34
C TRP A 270 -4.79 5.55 5.44
N HIS A 271 -5.65 6.59 5.44
CA HIS A 271 -5.23 7.98 5.63
C HIS A 271 -4.82 8.29 7.08
N MET A 272 -5.38 7.57 8.05
CA MET A 272 -4.99 7.68 9.46
C MET A 272 -3.57 7.15 9.70
N ILE A 273 -3.18 6.06 9.04
CA ILE A 273 -1.83 5.49 9.18
C ILE A 273 -0.78 6.50 8.68
N GLN A 274 0.18 6.84 9.56
CA GLN A 274 1.26 7.78 9.28
C GLN A 274 2.45 7.06 8.63
N ASN A 275 3.20 7.76 7.76
CA ASN A 275 4.31 7.13 7.02
C ASN A 275 5.49 6.72 7.91
N ASP A 276 5.65 7.39 9.05
CA ASP A 276 6.75 7.25 10.01
C ASP A 276 6.39 6.43 11.26
N LEU A 277 5.09 6.24 11.54
CA LEU A 277 4.59 5.42 12.67
C LEU A 277 4.13 4.06 12.14
N VAL A 278 5.04 3.10 12.18
CA VAL A 278 4.95 1.85 11.42
C VAL A 278 4.49 0.66 12.26
N HIS A 279 4.46 0.76 13.59
CA HIS A 279 4.00 -0.31 14.46
C HIS A 279 2.47 -0.32 14.66
N GLY A 280 1.82 0.82 14.39
CA GLY A 280 0.36 0.97 14.48
C GLY A 280 -0.22 0.98 15.89
N TRP A 281 0.61 0.94 16.94
CA TRP A 281 0.13 1.03 18.32
C TRP A 281 -0.62 2.35 18.55
N GLY A 282 -1.79 2.24 19.18
CA GLY A 282 -2.71 3.35 19.41
C GLY A 282 -3.78 3.52 18.33
N LEU A 283 -3.64 2.87 17.17
CA LEU A 283 -4.68 2.90 16.13
C LEU A 283 -6.00 2.34 16.66
N ASP A 284 -5.97 1.32 17.53
CA ASP A 284 -7.14 0.68 18.18
C ASP A 284 -8.15 1.72 18.71
N PHE A 285 -7.64 2.77 19.35
CA PHE A 285 -8.44 3.83 19.98
C PHE A 285 -8.92 4.90 19.00
N ALA A 286 -8.35 4.92 17.79
CA ALA A 286 -8.70 5.87 16.74
C ALA A 286 -9.60 5.28 15.65
N LEU A 287 -9.67 3.95 15.49
CA LEU A 287 -10.44 3.27 14.44
C LEU A 287 -11.91 3.73 14.37
N ARG A 288 -12.54 4.02 15.52
CA ARG A 288 -13.92 4.54 15.59
C ARG A 288 -14.19 5.83 14.81
N ARG A 289 -13.14 6.58 14.45
CA ARG A 289 -13.26 7.80 13.64
C ARG A 289 -13.47 7.50 12.15
N CYS A 290 -13.33 6.23 11.75
CA CYS A 290 -13.37 5.78 10.36
C CYS A 290 -14.58 4.89 10.06
N VAL A 291 -15.67 5.07 10.79
CA VAL A 291 -16.95 4.39 10.54
C VAL A 291 -18.09 5.39 10.58
N GLU A 292 -19.24 5.02 10.03
CA GLU A 292 -20.44 5.82 10.17
C GLU A 292 -20.89 5.96 11.65
N GLU A 293 -21.48 7.11 11.98
CA GLU A 293 -22.04 7.33 13.32
C GLU A 293 -23.43 6.69 13.46
N PRO A 294 -23.78 6.13 14.63
CA PRO A 294 -22.94 6.07 15.83
C PRO A 294 -21.88 4.95 15.76
N ALA A 295 -20.61 5.30 15.99
CA ALA A 295 -19.49 4.38 15.78
C ALA A 295 -19.59 3.05 16.58
N TYR A 296 -20.27 3.07 17.73
CA TYR A 296 -20.45 1.91 18.59
C TYR A 296 -21.36 0.82 17.99
N GLU A 297 -22.09 1.12 16.91
CA GLU A 297 -22.93 0.15 16.16
C GLU A 297 -22.18 -0.45 14.98
N LYS A 298 -21.11 0.20 14.53
CA LYS A 298 -20.33 -0.19 13.34
C LYS A 298 -19.04 -0.91 13.66
N ILE A 299 -18.62 -0.92 14.94
CA ILE A 299 -17.39 -1.58 15.40
C ILE A 299 -17.70 -2.72 16.35
N GLY A 300 -17.11 -3.88 16.10
CA GLY A 300 -17.29 -4.99 17.03
C GLY A 300 -16.43 -6.22 16.83
N ILE A 301 -16.37 -7.00 17.90
CA ILE A 301 -15.76 -8.32 18.01
C ILE A 301 -16.85 -9.34 17.76
N VAL A 302 -16.67 -10.20 16.76
CA VAL A 302 -17.59 -11.30 16.47
C VAL A 302 -17.27 -12.47 17.41
N ASP A 303 -18.11 -12.68 18.41
CA ASP A 303 -17.87 -13.67 19.48
C ASP A 303 -18.12 -15.12 19.05
N THR A 304 -18.94 -15.30 18.03
CA THR A 304 -19.29 -16.62 17.47
C THR A 304 -18.18 -17.24 16.63
N GLN A 305 -17.16 -16.46 16.28
CA GLN A 305 -16.00 -16.88 15.49
C GLN A 305 -14.74 -16.37 16.21
N TRP A 306 -13.92 -17.27 16.74
CA TRP A 306 -12.80 -16.87 17.59
C TRP A 306 -11.48 -17.51 17.17
N ILE A 307 -10.41 -16.83 17.58
CA ILE A 307 -9.03 -17.20 17.30
C ILE A 307 -8.20 -17.22 18.59
N VAL A 308 -7.02 -17.81 18.50
CA VAL A 308 -6.05 -17.94 19.60
C VAL A 308 -4.83 -17.08 19.28
N HIS A 309 -4.48 -16.13 20.15
CA HIS A 309 -3.19 -15.42 20.03
C HIS A 309 -2.09 -16.30 20.64
N GLN A 310 -1.15 -16.76 19.81
CA GLN A 310 -0.09 -17.69 20.20
C GLN A 310 1.13 -16.99 20.84
N LEU A 311 1.21 -15.64 20.77
CA LEU A 311 2.26 -14.81 21.37
C LEU A 311 3.66 -15.18 20.84
N ILE A 312 3.78 -15.45 19.55
CA ILE A 312 5.06 -15.88 18.97
C ILE A 312 5.82 -14.65 18.45
N PRO A 313 7.02 -14.34 18.99
CA PRO A 313 7.77 -13.18 18.55
C PRO A 313 8.25 -13.33 17.09
N SER A 314 7.85 -12.39 16.23
CA SER A 314 8.12 -12.41 14.80
C SER A 314 9.43 -11.71 14.42
N LEU A 315 9.52 -10.40 14.68
CA LEU A 315 10.63 -9.53 14.22
C LEU A 315 11.88 -9.56 15.12
N GLY A 316 11.76 -9.96 16.39
CA GLY A 316 12.84 -9.87 17.38
C GLY A 316 14.02 -10.86 17.21
N SER A 317 13.95 -11.82 16.28
CA SER A 317 14.94 -12.92 16.18
C SER A 317 15.99 -12.76 15.08
N GLN A 318 16.09 -11.59 14.43
CA GLN A 318 16.95 -11.38 13.24
C GLN A 318 18.25 -10.60 13.48
N GLU A 319 18.63 -10.28 14.73
CA GLU A 319 19.86 -9.51 15.00
C GLU A 319 21.00 -10.41 15.51
N LYS A 320 22.07 -10.48 14.72
CA LYS A 320 23.43 -10.56 15.27
C LYS A 320 23.81 -9.12 15.62
N GLU A 321 23.98 -8.84 16.91
CA GLU A 321 24.39 -7.54 17.42
C GLU A 321 25.78 -7.16 16.87
N GLU A 322 25.85 -6.21 15.94
CA GLU A 322 27.06 -5.44 15.70
C GLU A 322 26.89 -4.04 16.33
N GLY A 323 27.39 -3.91 17.56
CA GLY A 323 27.94 -2.65 18.08
C GLY A 323 27.03 -1.42 18.13
N GLY A 324 25.95 -1.45 18.90
CA GLY A 324 25.22 -0.25 19.34
C GLY A 324 23.86 -0.59 19.92
N LYS A 325 23.56 -0.15 21.15
CA LYS A 325 22.23 -0.35 21.77
C LYS A 325 21.20 0.50 21.04
N SER A 326 20.55 -0.06 20.02
CA SER A 326 19.27 0.46 19.53
C SER A 326 18.21 0.31 20.63
N PRO A 327 17.26 1.26 20.76
CA PRO A 327 16.09 1.06 21.61
C PRO A 327 15.43 -0.28 21.26
N GLY A 328 15.00 -1.03 22.28
CA GLY A 328 14.31 -2.30 22.05
C GLY A 328 13.04 -2.05 21.23
N GLN A 329 12.59 -3.05 20.47
CA GLN A 329 11.36 -2.94 19.67
C GLN A 329 10.17 -2.42 20.49
N GLY A 330 10.06 -2.84 21.76
CA GLY A 330 9.04 -2.34 22.70
C GLY A 330 9.12 -0.83 22.98
N ASP A 331 10.31 -0.29 23.22
CA ASP A 331 10.49 1.15 23.48
C ASP A 331 10.03 1.98 22.28
N ARG A 332 10.36 1.53 21.07
CA ARG A 332 9.92 2.17 19.84
C ARG A 332 8.39 2.13 19.69
N CYS A 333 7.74 1.01 19.98
CA CYS A 333 6.28 0.91 19.95
C CYS A 333 5.60 1.93 20.87
N TYR A 334 6.07 2.06 22.12
CA TYR A 334 5.52 3.05 23.07
C TYR A 334 5.77 4.50 22.61
N MET A 335 6.96 4.78 22.06
CA MET A 335 7.26 6.13 21.52
C MET A 335 6.37 6.48 20.32
N GLU A 336 6.15 5.53 19.40
CA GLU A 336 5.27 5.73 18.24
C GLU A 336 3.82 5.94 18.68
N TRP A 337 3.33 5.17 19.66
CA TRP A 337 2.00 5.36 20.24
C TRP A 337 1.83 6.75 20.86
N ALA A 338 2.72 7.15 21.76
CA ALA A 338 2.67 8.48 22.39
C ALA A 338 2.74 9.63 21.36
N MET A 339 3.48 9.43 20.26
CA MET A 339 3.52 10.39 19.16
C MET A 339 2.22 10.43 18.37
N PHE A 340 1.61 9.28 18.10
CA PHE A 340 0.32 9.20 17.41
C PHE A 340 -0.78 9.92 18.19
N GLU A 341 -0.92 9.62 19.49
CA GLU A 341 -1.94 10.25 20.35
C GLU A 341 -1.78 11.76 20.37
N ARG A 342 -0.56 12.25 20.57
CA ARG A 342 -0.28 13.69 20.56
C ARG A 342 -0.66 14.35 19.23
N ARG A 343 -0.34 13.72 18.09
CA ARG A 343 -0.70 14.26 16.75
C ARG A 343 -2.22 14.33 16.57
N VAL A 344 -2.95 13.31 17.03
CA VAL A 344 -4.42 13.31 16.98
C VAL A 344 -4.97 14.44 17.85
N ASP A 345 -4.52 14.55 19.10
CA ASP A 345 -4.97 15.58 20.03
C ASP A 345 -4.69 17.00 19.54
N GLU A 346 -3.49 17.23 18.98
CA GLU A 346 -3.10 18.53 18.40
C GLU A 346 -3.98 18.87 17.19
N ALA A 347 -4.17 17.92 16.26
CA ALA A 347 -5.00 18.13 15.08
C ALA A 347 -6.47 18.40 15.42
N GLU A 348 -7.03 17.70 16.42
CA GLU A 348 -8.40 17.94 16.88
C GLU A 348 -8.52 19.33 17.51
N LYS A 349 -7.57 19.74 18.36
CA LYS A 349 -7.56 21.09 18.94
C LYS A 349 -7.48 22.18 17.87
N GLU A 350 -6.62 22.00 16.86
CA GLU A 350 -6.50 22.94 15.74
C GLU A 350 -7.78 23.02 14.91
N TYR A 351 -8.41 21.87 14.63
CA TYR A 351 -9.67 21.80 13.91
C TYR A 351 -10.79 22.54 14.66
N PHE A 352 -10.98 22.29 15.95
CA PHE A 352 -12.02 23.00 16.73
C PHE A 352 -11.75 24.50 16.85
N LYS A 353 -10.48 24.92 16.98
CA LYS A 353 -10.12 26.34 16.92
C LYS A 353 -10.49 26.96 15.58
N SER A 354 -10.25 26.24 14.47
CA SER A 354 -10.60 26.74 13.13
C SER A 354 -12.11 26.97 12.96
N LEU A 355 -12.96 26.12 13.54
CA LEU A 355 -14.41 26.28 13.52
C LEU A 355 -14.86 27.51 14.33
N GLN A 356 -14.23 27.77 15.49
CA GLN A 356 -14.51 28.97 16.28
C GLN A 356 -14.16 30.26 15.53
N VAL A 357 -13.04 30.26 14.80
CA VAL A 357 -12.63 31.39 13.95
C VAL A 357 -13.60 31.61 12.78
N GLN A 358 -14.06 30.55 12.12
CA GLN A 358 -15.04 30.67 11.04
C GLN A 358 -16.40 31.17 11.54
N THR A 359 -16.82 30.75 12.72
CA THR A 359 -18.09 31.18 13.31
C THR A 359 -18.06 32.67 13.69
N SER A 360 -16.92 33.16 14.19
CA SER A 360 -16.73 34.59 14.51
C SER A 360 -16.60 35.47 13.27
N SER A 361 -15.89 35.01 12.22
CA SER A 361 -15.80 35.74 10.95
C SER A 361 -17.16 35.86 10.25
N ASN A 362 -17.97 34.79 10.24
CA ASN A 362 -19.29 34.79 9.61
C ASN A 362 -20.33 35.63 10.38
N SER A 363 -20.15 35.81 11.69
CA SER A 363 -21.03 36.67 12.50
C SER A 363 -20.75 38.17 12.28
N THR A 364 -19.58 38.53 11.72
CA THR A 364 -19.19 39.94 11.52
C THR A 364 -19.64 40.50 10.15
N THR A 365 -20.24 39.67 9.29
CA THR A 365 -20.68 40.06 7.92
C THR A 365 -22.19 40.32 7.80
N LEU A 366 -22.92 40.30 8.93
CA LEU A 366 -24.35 40.64 9.00
C LEU A 366 -24.51 42.00 9.69
N HIS A 367 -24.20 43.09 8.99
CA HIS A 367 -24.64 44.44 9.35
C HIS A 367 -24.90 45.29 8.12
#